data_AF-A0A538ACV0-F1
#
_entry.id   AF-A0A538ACV0-F1
#
_cell.length_a   1.000
_cell.length_b   1.000
_cell.length_c   1.000
_cell.angle_alpha   90.00
_cell.angle_beta   90.00
_cell.angle_gamma   90.00
#
_symmetry.space_group_name_H-M   'P 1'
#
loop_
_entity.id
_entity.type
_entity.pdbx_description
1 polymer ?
#
loop_
_entity_poly.entity_id
_entity_poly.type
_entity_poly.pdbx_seq_one_letter_code
_entity_poly.pdbx_strand_id
1 'polypeptide(L)'
;MIALHQAGIQTAVATCGTALGLEHLRALQRFTQDVVLSLDADEAGGLAAERTYDQMIGDAQQMGVTLRVVVMPPGDDPADSVAKTGAEGFHALVEKAVPLLEFVLKREAARYSVGDAEVQARALTTG
;
A
#
# COMPACT_ATOMS: atom_id res chain seq x y z
N MET A 1 -2.61 -1.82 -14.40
CA MET A 1 -4.04 -2.19 -14.62
C MET A 1 -4.27 -3.08 -15.83
N ILE A 2 -3.90 -2.63 -17.05
CA ILE A 2 -4.04 -3.45 -18.26
C ILE A 2 -3.24 -4.76 -18.14
N ALA A 3 -2.00 -4.69 -17.64
CA ALA A 3 -1.17 -5.86 -17.39
C ALA A 3 -1.81 -6.88 -16.41
N LEU A 4 -2.40 -6.40 -15.32
CA LEU A 4 -3.09 -7.23 -14.33
C LEU A 4 -4.31 -7.95 -14.95
N HIS A 5 -5.12 -7.23 -15.72
CA HIS A 5 -6.27 -7.83 -16.42
C HIS A 5 -5.84 -8.84 -17.48
N GLN A 6 -4.78 -8.54 -18.24
CA GLN A 6 -4.22 -9.45 -19.23
C GLN A 6 -3.66 -10.72 -18.59
N ALA A 7 -3.18 -10.63 -17.35
CA ALA A 7 -2.77 -11.78 -16.57
C ALA A 7 -3.94 -12.53 -15.90
N GLY A 8 -5.18 -12.06 -16.02
CA GLY A 8 -6.36 -12.71 -15.44
C GLY A 8 -6.79 -12.18 -14.06
N ILE A 9 -6.16 -11.12 -13.55
CA ILE A 9 -6.57 -10.43 -12.33
C ILE A 9 -7.65 -9.40 -12.70
N GLN A 10 -8.90 -9.85 -12.70
CA GLN A 10 -10.06 -9.07 -13.16
C GLN A 10 -10.65 -8.15 -12.08
N THR A 11 -10.20 -8.27 -10.84
CA THR A 11 -10.67 -7.47 -9.70
C THR A 11 -9.87 -6.19 -9.48
N ALA A 12 -8.77 -6.01 -10.22
CA ALA A 12 -7.97 -4.81 -10.15
C ALA A 12 -8.79 -3.61 -10.64
N VAL A 13 -8.71 -2.48 -9.95
CA VAL A 13 -9.26 -1.18 -10.37
C VAL A 13 -8.23 -0.09 -10.10
N ALA A 14 -8.28 1.02 -10.84
CA ALA A 14 -7.42 2.18 -10.59
C ALA A 14 -8.22 3.47 -10.65
N THR A 15 -7.79 4.47 -9.90
CA THR A 15 -8.31 5.83 -10.01
C THR A 15 -7.81 6.47 -11.30
N CYS A 16 -8.67 7.22 -11.99
CA CYS A 16 -8.32 7.89 -13.24
C CYS A 16 -7.55 9.20 -12.98
N GLY A 17 -6.33 9.10 -12.45
CA GLY A 17 -5.44 10.25 -12.23
C GLY A 17 -5.78 11.12 -11.01
N THR A 18 -6.65 10.65 -10.13
CA THR A 18 -7.01 11.29 -8.86
C THR A 18 -6.55 10.46 -7.67
N ALA A 19 -6.38 11.10 -6.52
CA ALA A 19 -6.13 10.38 -5.28
C ALA A 19 -7.33 9.47 -4.94
N LEU A 20 -7.06 8.36 -4.27
CA LEU A 20 -8.11 7.54 -3.69
C LEU A 20 -8.91 8.39 -2.69
N GLY A 21 -10.23 8.24 -2.69
CA GLY A 21 -11.16 9.12 -2.00
C GLY A 21 -12.35 8.34 -1.45
N LEU A 22 -13.13 8.96 -0.58
CA LEU A 22 -14.23 8.29 0.10
C LEU A 22 -15.32 7.83 -0.86
N GLU A 23 -15.60 8.59 -1.93
CA GLU A 23 -16.52 8.17 -2.98
C GLU A 23 -16.08 6.87 -3.67
N HIS A 24 -14.77 6.66 -3.82
CA HIS A 24 -14.23 5.42 -4.38
C HIS A 24 -14.47 4.24 -3.43
N LEU A 25 -14.24 4.42 -2.13
CA LEU A 25 -14.55 3.37 -1.13
C LEU A 25 -16.04 3.06 -1.07
N ARG A 26 -16.91 4.08 -1.15
CA ARG A 26 -18.38 3.88 -1.19
C ARG A 26 -18.82 3.11 -2.44
N ALA A 27 -18.18 3.36 -3.58
CA ALA A 27 -18.43 2.59 -4.78
C ALA A 27 -17.98 1.12 -4.59
N LEU A 28 -16.78 0.92 -4.05
CA LEU A 28 -16.21 -0.42 -3.82
C LEU A 28 -16.99 -1.25 -2.80
N GLN A 29 -17.51 -0.62 -1.73
CA GLN A 29 -18.28 -1.27 -0.67
C GLN A 29 -19.49 -2.06 -1.22
N ARG A 30 -20.05 -1.64 -2.37
CA ARG A 30 -21.16 -2.35 -3.03
C ARG A 30 -20.76 -3.70 -3.61
N PHE A 31 -19.46 -3.94 -3.79
CA PHE A 31 -18.90 -5.15 -4.37
C PHE A 31 -18.08 -5.96 -3.37
N THR A 32 -17.35 -5.30 -2.46
CA THR A 32 -16.48 -5.96 -1.48
C THR A 32 -16.29 -5.11 -0.22
N GLN A 33 -16.07 -5.78 0.91
CA GLN A 33 -15.63 -5.15 2.17
C GLN A 33 -14.12 -5.26 2.38
N ASP A 34 -13.41 -5.98 1.53
CA ASP A 34 -11.97 -6.18 1.62
C ASP A 34 -11.30 -5.53 0.39
N VAL A 35 -10.57 -4.44 0.63
CA VAL A 35 -9.93 -3.63 -0.40
C VAL A 35 -8.43 -3.66 -0.16
N VAL A 36 -7.70 -4.08 -1.19
CA VAL A 36 -6.25 -4.21 -1.16
C VAL A 36 -5.63 -3.13 -2.03
N LEU A 37 -4.81 -2.29 -1.43
CA LEU A 37 -4.04 -1.25 -2.10
C LEU A 37 -2.76 -1.87 -2.66
N SER A 38 -2.60 -1.73 -3.97
CA SER A 38 -1.42 -2.17 -4.70
C SER A 38 -0.66 -0.91 -5.16
N LEU A 39 0.39 -0.56 -4.43
CA LEU A 39 1.15 0.68 -4.58
C LEU A 39 2.61 0.36 -4.91
N ASP A 40 3.28 1.24 -5.64
CA ASP A 40 4.67 1.06 -6.05
C ASP A 40 5.60 0.91 -4.83
N ALA A 41 6.62 0.06 -4.93
CA ALA A 41 7.57 -0.20 -3.84
C ALA A 41 8.62 0.92 -3.66
N ASP A 42 8.16 2.17 -3.59
CA ASP A 42 8.98 3.36 -3.43
C ASP A 42 8.42 4.32 -2.35
N GLU A 43 9.09 5.46 -2.18
CA GLU A 43 8.67 6.46 -1.21
C GLU A 43 7.27 7.03 -1.53
N ALA A 44 6.97 7.22 -2.82
CA ALA A 44 5.70 7.77 -3.29
C ALA A 44 4.53 6.84 -3.00
N GLY A 45 4.68 5.54 -3.26
CA GLY A 45 3.71 4.52 -2.94
C GLY A 45 3.42 4.47 -1.44
N GLY A 46 4.45 4.47 -0.60
CA GLY A 46 4.20 4.49 0.84
C GLY A 46 3.63 5.82 1.35
N LEU A 47 3.95 6.98 0.73
CA LEU A 47 3.30 8.26 1.06
C LEU A 47 1.83 8.24 0.66
N ALA A 48 1.48 7.57 -0.44
CA ALA A 48 0.10 7.36 -0.83
C ALA A 48 -0.65 6.48 0.18
N ALA A 49 0.00 5.46 0.74
CA ALA A 49 -0.58 4.65 1.83
C ALA A 49 -0.83 5.47 3.10
N GLU A 50 0.14 6.28 3.54
CA GLU A 50 -0.02 7.19 4.69
C GLU A 50 -1.17 8.18 4.48
N ARG A 51 -1.21 8.85 3.32
CA ARG A 51 -2.30 9.77 2.99
C ARG A 51 -3.66 9.07 2.98
N THR A 52 -3.69 7.85 2.46
CA THR A 52 -4.91 7.04 2.46
C THR A 52 -5.36 6.79 3.90
N TYR A 53 -4.45 6.36 4.78
CA TYR A 53 -4.75 6.14 6.18
C TYR A 53 -5.30 7.41 6.85
N ASP A 54 -4.59 8.54 6.73
CA ASP A 54 -4.97 9.80 7.37
C ASP A 54 -6.33 10.32 6.92
N GLN A 55 -6.66 10.15 5.63
CA GLN A 55 -7.86 10.72 5.05
C GLN A 55 -9.11 9.87 5.24
N MET A 56 -8.98 8.53 5.29
CA MET A 56 -10.16 7.67 5.15
C MET A 56 -10.23 6.46 6.08
N ILE A 57 -9.26 6.22 6.97
CA ILE A 57 -9.32 5.04 7.85
C ILE A 57 -10.57 5.03 8.74
N GLY A 58 -10.94 6.19 9.29
CA GLY A 58 -12.12 6.32 10.15
C GLY A 58 -13.41 6.01 9.38
N ASP A 59 -13.58 6.59 8.19
CA ASP A 59 -14.74 6.33 7.35
C ASP A 59 -14.79 4.89 6.85
N ALA A 60 -13.65 4.32 6.45
CA ALA A 60 -13.56 2.91 6.05
C ALA A 60 -14.01 1.99 7.19
N GLN A 61 -13.59 2.25 8.43
CA GLN A 61 -14.03 1.50 9.61
C GLN A 61 -15.54 1.63 9.85
N GLN A 62 -16.11 2.85 9.76
CA GLN A 62 -17.56 3.05 9.92
C GLN A 62 -18.36 2.32 8.82
N MET A 63 -17.80 2.21 7.62
CA MET A 63 -18.39 1.48 6.50
C MET A 63 -18.16 -0.04 6.57
N GLY A 64 -17.37 -0.54 7.54
CA GLY A 64 -16.99 -1.95 7.61
C GLY A 64 -16.08 -2.39 6.45
N VAL A 65 -15.34 -1.46 5.85
CA VAL A 65 -14.35 -1.73 4.81
C VAL A 65 -12.98 -1.92 5.44
N THR A 66 -12.38 -3.07 5.19
CA THR A 66 -11.00 -3.41 5.55
C THR A 66 -10.06 -2.93 4.46
N LEU A 67 -9.06 -2.14 4.85
CA LEU A 67 -8.00 -1.67 3.96
C LEU A 67 -6.70 -2.43 4.25
N ARG A 68 -6.14 -3.06 3.23
CA ARG A 68 -4.84 -3.75 3.27
C ARG A 68 -3.91 -3.19 2.21
N VAL A 69 -2.61 -3.48 2.33
CA VAL A 69 -1.56 -3.05 1.40
C VAL A 69 -0.75 -4.26 0.97
N VAL A 70 -0.59 -4.44 -0.35
CA VAL A 70 0.40 -5.39 -0.89
C VAL A 70 1.78 -4.79 -0.71
N VAL A 71 2.65 -5.52 -0.01
CA VAL A 71 4.07 -5.18 0.06
C VAL A 71 4.75 -5.82 -1.13
N MET A 72 5.10 -5.00 -2.11
CA MET A 72 5.83 -5.46 -3.29
C MET A 72 7.32 -5.63 -3.01
N PRO A 73 8.02 -6.45 -3.83
CA PRO A 73 9.48 -6.47 -3.84
C PRO A 73 10.06 -5.07 -4.09
N PRO A 74 11.24 -4.74 -3.52
CA PRO A 74 11.83 -3.42 -3.69
C PRO A 74 12.04 -3.04 -5.15
N GLY A 75 11.54 -1.86 -5.55
CA GLY A 75 11.63 -1.35 -6.91
C GLY A 75 10.65 -1.94 -7.92
N ASP A 76 9.76 -2.86 -7.51
CA ASP A 76 8.70 -3.38 -8.37
C ASP A 76 7.44 -2.54 -8.26
N ASP A 77 6.77 -2.38 -9.40
CA ASP A 77 5.39 -1.93 -9.49
C ASP A 77 4.42 -3.14 -9.67
N PRO A 78 3.09 -2.95 -9.64
CA PRO A 78 2.15 -4.06 -9.82
C PRO A 78 2.30 -4.78 -11.16
N ALA A 79 2.66 -4.05 -12.23
CA ALA A 79 2.81 -4.62 -13.56
C ALA A 79 4.09 -5.44 -13.68
N ASP A 80 5.20 -4.96 -13.11
CA ASP A 80 6.48 -5.66 -13.02
C ASP A 80 6.34 -6.96 -12.23
N SER A 81 5.65 -6.91 -11.08
CA SER A 81 5.40 -8.09 -10.25
C SER A 81 4.65 -9.18 -11.02
N VAL A 82 3.60 -8.79 -11.76
CA VAL A 82 2.83 -9.70 -12.62
C VAL A 82 3.68 -10.20 -13.81
N ALA A 83 4.49 -9.34 -14.42
CA ALA A 83 5.36 -9.73 -15.54
C ALA A 83 6.42 -10.76 -15.10
N LYS A 84 6.95 -10.63 -13.89
CA LYS A 84 7.98 -11.53 -13.34
C LYS A 84 7.42 -12.84 -12.79
N THR A 85 6.28 -12.79 -12.09
CA THR A 85 5.78 -13.91 -11.29
C THR A 85 4.44 -14.48 -11.77
N GLY A 86 3.85 -13.87 -12.79
CA GLY A 86 2.54 -14.22 -13.29
C GLY A 86 1.41 -13.85 -12.32
N ALA A 87 0.20 -14.26 -12.68
CA ALA A 87 -1.00 -14.01 -11.87
C ALA A 87 -0.95 -14.71 -10.51
N GLU A 88 -0.45 -15.95 -10.48
CA GLU A 88 -0.34 -16.73 -9.25
C GLU A 88 0.63 -16.09 -8.25
N GLY A 89 1.79 -15.62 -8.73
CA GLY A 89 2.75 -14.91 -7.88
C GLY A 89 2.19 -13.62 -7.31
N PHE A 90 1.46 -12.84 -8.12
CA PHE A 90 0.80 -11.64 -7.64
C PHE A 90 -0.33 -11.96 -6.64
N HIS A 91 -1.13 -13.00 -6.86
CA HIS A 91 -2.13 -13.45 -5.90
C HIS A 91 -1.49 -13.86 -4.56
N ALA A 92 -0.36 -14.55 -4.58
CA ALA A 92 0.37 -14.90 -3.36
C ALA A 92 0.86 -13.67 -2.58
N LEU A 93 1.15 -12.54 -3.27
CA LEU A 93 1.44 -11.26 -2.61
C LEU A 93 0.18 -10.62 -2.01
N VAL A 94 -0.95 -10.66 -2.72
CA VAL A 94 -2.26 -10.17 -2.25
C VAL A 94 -2.76 -10.93 -1.02
N GLU A 95 -2.56 -12.24 -0.98
CA GLU A 95 -2.88 -13.07 0.20
C GLU A 95 -2.08 -12.65 1.43
N LYS A 96 -0.84 -12.19 1.23
CA LYS A 96 0.05 -11.70 2.29
C LYS A 96 -0.08 -10.20 2.54
N ALA A 97 -1.06 -9.53 1.92
CA ALA A 97 -1.26 -8.10 2.11
C ALA A 97 -1.52 -7.78 3.59
N VAL A 98 -0.84 -6.76 4.10
CA VAL A 98 -0.86 -6.36 5.50
C VAL A 98 -1.93 -5.31 5.76
N PRO A 99 -2.52 -5.22 6.97
CA PRO A 99 -3.42 -4.14 7.32
C PRO A 99 -2.78 -2.75 7.10
N LEU A 100 -3.56 -1.80 6.58
CA LEU A 100 -3.06 -0.45 6.29
C LEU A 100 -2.47 0.24 7.53
N LEU A 101 -3.12 0.09 8.69
CA LEU A 101 -2.62 0.60 9.97
C LEU A 101 -1.24 0.01 10.31
N GLU A 102 -1.06 -1.30 10.14
CA GLU A 102 0.21 -1.97 10.42
C GLU A 102 1.31 -1.44 9.50
N PHE A 103 1.00 -1.25 8.22
CA PHE A 103 1.94 -0.68 7.25
C PHE A 103 2.41 0.72 7.66
N VAL A 104 1.49 1.61 7.99
CA VAL A 104 1.80 2.99 8.40
C VAL A 104 2.60 3.02 9.70
N LEU A 105 2.21 2.23 10.70
CA LEU A 105 2.94 2.14 11.97
C LEU A 105 4.37 1.65 11.78
N LYS A 106 4.58 0.62 10.95
CA LYS A 106 5.94 0.12 10.65
C LYS A 106 6.79 1.18 9.97
N ARG A 107 6.22 1.93 9.03
CA ARG A 107 6.95 2.97 8.30
C ARG A 107 7.33 4.14 9.21
N GLU A 108 6.40 4.55 10.07
CA GLU A 108 6.66 5.60 11.04
C GLU A 108 7.70 5.17 12.09
N ALA A 109 7.60 3.94 12.62
CA ALA A 109 8.61 3.38 13.53
C ALA A 109 10.02 3.30 12.89
N ALA A 110 10.10 2.94 11.61
CA ALA A 110 11.37 2.91 10.88
C ALA A 110 12.04 4.30 10.83
N ARG A 111 11.26 5.39 10.69
CA ARG A 111 11.80 6.76 10.70
C ARG A 111 12.44 7.12 12.05
N TYR A 112 11.83 6.76 13.18
CA TYR A 112 12.43 7.00 14.50
C TYR A 112 13.71 6.18 14.71
N SER A 113 13.75 4.92 14.24
CA SER A 113 14.95 4.09 14.37
C SER A 113 16.16 4.63 13.60
N VAL A 114 15.92 5.24 12.43
CA VAL A 114 16.98 5.91 11.65
C VAL A 114 17.39 7.22 12.29
N GLY A 115 16.43 8.02 12.78
CA GLY A 115 16.71 9.27 13.47
C GLY A 115 17.53 9.07 14.75
N ASP A 116 17.23 8.06 15.55
CA ASP A 116 18.00 7.72 16.75
C ASP A 116 19.44 7.31 16.41
N ALA A 117 19.63 6.51 15.36
CA ALA A 117 20.95 6.10 14.89
C ALA A 117 21.76 7.30 14.34
N GLU A 118 21.13 8.21 13.61
CA GLU A 118 21.77 9.40 13.06
C GLU A 118 22.15 10.42 14.15
N VAL A 119 21.30 10.59 15.17
CA VAL A 119 21.58 11.41 16.35
C VAL A 119 22.76 10.83 17.14
N GLN A 120 22.83 9.51 17.33
CA GLN A 120 23.96 8.85 17.97
C GLN A 120 25.26 8.98 17.16
N ALA A 121 25.20 8.86 15.83
CA ALA A 121 26.36 9.02 14.96
C ALA A 121 26.95 10.45 14.99
N ARG A 122 26.09 11.48 15.04
CA ARG A 122 26.54 12.88 15.20
C ARG A 122 27.20 13.13 16.55
N ALA A 123 26.73 12.48 17.62
CA ALA A 123 27.32 12.60 18.95
C ALA A 123 28.74 12.02 19.03
N LEU A 124 29.03 10.96 18.26
CA LEU A 124 30.35 10.31 18.22
C LEU A 124 31.40 11.01 17.33
N THR A 125 30.98 11.90 16.44
CA THR A 125 31.89 12.57 15.48
C THR A 125 32.34 13.95 15.96
N THR A 126 31.80 14.45 17.07
CA THR A 126 32.12 15.80 17.62
C THR A 126 32.95 15.71 18.93
N GLY A 127 33.72 14.64 19.12
CA GLY A 127 34.57 14.41 20.31
C GLY A 127 36.06 14.42 19.98
#